data_AF-A0A963EJ42-F1
#
_entry.id   AF-A0A963EJ42-F1
#
_cell.length_a   1.000
_cell.length_b   1.000
_cell.length_c   1.000
_cell.angle_alpha   90.00
_cell.angle_beta   90.00
_cell.angle_gamma   90.00
#
_symmetry.space_group_name_H-M   'P 1'
#
loop_
_entity.id
_entity.type
_entity.pdbx_description
1 polymer ?
#
loop_
_entity_poly.entity_id
_entity_poly.type
_entity_poly.pdbx_seq_one_letter_code
_entity_poly.pdbx_strand_id
1 'polypeptide(L)' 'LSPQTQGRTFIGLTGPDAMLRHARRMFHIQAEPVFEDEGGTVFRHGSFIYIVDPAGEIVSFLPPILPPARIAEIVQGYL' A
#
# COMPACT_ATOMS: atom_id res chain seq x y z
N LEU A 1 35.25 0.53 -0.18
CA LEU A 1 33.87 -0.01 -0.09
C LEU A 1 32.98 1.13 0.36
N SER A 2 32.34 1.81 -0.58
CA SER A 2 31.46 2.95 -0.26
C SER A 2 30.18 2.44 0.42
N PRO A 3 29.67 3.12 1.45
CA PRO A 3 28.41 2.74 2.08
C PRO A 3 27.28 2.95 1.06
N GLN A 4 26.57 1.87 0.72
CA GLN A 4 25.35 1.94 -0.08
C GLN A 4 24.33 2.76 0.72
N THR A 5 23.93 3.91 0.19
CA THR A 5 22.74 4.63 0.64
C THR A 5 21.56 3.68 0.58
N GLN A 6 21.00 3.29 1.73
CA GLN A 6 19.78 2.50 1.81
C GLN A 6 18.60 3.39 1.35
N GLY A 7 18.45 3.49 0.03
CA GLY A 7 17.44 4.30 -0.63
C GLY A 7 16.05 3.74 -0.35
N ARG A 8 15.16 4.60 0.14
CA ARG A 8 13.72 4.34 0.26
C ARG A 8 13.21 3.85 -1.10
N THR A 9 13.04 2.53 -1.24
CA THR A 9 12.64 1.91 -2.50
C THR A 9 11.14 1.71 -2.45
N PHE A 10 10.40 2.48 -3.25
CA PHE A 10 9.02 2.16 -3.55
C PHE A 10 9.00 1.11 -4.68
N ILE A 11 8.44 -0.06 -4.41
CA ILE A 11 8.30 -1.13 -5.40
C ILE A 11 6.83 -1.21 -5.80
N GLY A 12 6.54 -0.95 -7.07
CA GLY A 12 5.21 -1.18 -7.64
C GLY A 12 5.06 -2.65 -8.02
N LEU A 13 4.03 -3.31 -7.49
CA LEU A 13 3.68 -4.69 -7.86
C LEU A 13 2.49 -4.66 -8.82
N THR A 14 2.63 -5.34 -9.95
CA THR A 14 1.57 -5.50 -10.95
C THR A 14 1.56 -6.94 -11.47
N GLY A 15 0.57 -7.28 -12.29
CA GLY A 15 0.47 -8.59 -12.90
C GLY A 15 -0.88 -8.82 -13.57
N PRO A 16 -1.14 -10.06 -14.03
CA PRO A 16 -2.43 -10.43 -14.58
C PRO A 16 -3.57 -10.15 -13.60
N ASP A 17 -4.74 -9.74 -14.12
CA ASP A 17 -5.88 -9.35 -13.25
C ASP A 17 -6.28 -10.48 -12.28
N ALA A 18 -6.14 -11.75 -12.66
CA ALA A 18 -6.40 -12.88 -11.77
C ALA A 18 -5.53 -12.86 -10.50
N MET A 19 -4.26 -12.47 -10.59
CA MET A 19 -3.36 -12.33 -9.45
C MET A 19 -3.72 -11.09 -8.63
N LEU A 20 -4.01 -9.96 -9.28
CA LEU A 20 -4.42 -8.73 -8.61
C LEU A 20 -5.73 -8.92 -7.85
N ARG A 21 -6.70 -9.68 -8.38
CA ARG A 21 -7.94 -10.02 -7.68
C ARG A 21 -7.69 -10.78 -6.38
N HIS A 22 -6.69 -11.66 -6.35
CA HIS A 22 -6.33 -12.37 -5.11
C HIS A 22 -5.78 -11.42 -4.06
N ALA A 23 -4.82 -10.56 -4.42
CA ALA A 23 -4.28 -9.54 -3.52
C ALA A 23 -5.36 -8.57 -3.02
N ARG A 24 -6.21 -8.06 -3.91
CA ARG A 24 -7.33 -7.17 -3.55
C ARG A 24 -8.25 -7.81 -2.52
N ARG A 25 -8.56 -9.10 -2.63
CA ARG A 25 -9.40 -9.81 -1.65
C ARG A 25 -8.71 -9.92 -0.29
N MET A 26 -7.43 -10.30 -0.25
CA MET A 26 -6.69 -10.45 1.02
C MET A 26 -6.61 -9.15 1.80
N PHE A 27 -6.41 -8.03 1.09
CA PHE A 27 -6.29 -6.70 1.70
C PHE A 27 -7.61 -5.90 1.66
N HIS A 28 -8.75 -6.57 1.42
CA HIS A 28 -10.08 -5.94 1.36
C HIS A 28 -10.14 -4.65 0.51
N ILE A 29 -9.35 -4.60 -0.58
CA ILE A 29 -9.28 -3.44 -1.47
C ILE A 29 -10.51 -3.45 -2.35
N GLN A 30 -11.42 -2.51 -2.08
CA GLN A 30 -12.48 -2.15 -3.00
C GLN A 30 -11.90 -1.19 -4.04
N ALA A 31 -12.10 -1.50 -5.32
CA ALA A 31 -11.73 -0.63 -6.43
C ALA A 31 -12.92 -0.61 -7.40
N GLU A 32 -13.58 0.54 -7.49
CA GLU A 32 -14.75 0.71 -8.33
C GLU A 32 -14.47 1.76 -9.41
N PRO A 33 -14.76 1.47 -10.69
CA PRO A 33 -14.61 2.46 -11.75
C PRO A 33 -15.60 3.61 -11.51
N VAL A 34 -15.13 4.84 -11.71
CA VAL A 34 -15.93 6.06 -11.49
C VAL A 34 -16.22 6.74 -12.82
N PHE A 35 -15.19 6.96 -13.63
CA PHE A 35 -15.29 7.54 -14.97
C PHE A 35 -14.04 7.19 -15.80
N GLU A 36 -14.11 7.44 -17.10
CA GLU A 36 -12.99 7.34 -18.02
C GLU A 36 -12.43 8.75 -18.30
N ASP A 37 -11.11 8.88 -18.35
CA ASP A 37 -10.42 10.08 -18.83
C ASP A 37 -9.38 9.74 -19.92
N GLU A 38 -8.58 10.72 -20.35
CA GLU A 38 -7.55 10.54 -21.38
C GLU A 38 -6.45 9.53 -20.98
N GLY A 39 -6.27 9.29 -19.67
CA GLY A 39 -5.34 8.32 -19.09
C GLY A 39 -5.96 6.95 -18.77
N GLY A 40 -7.28 6.80 -18.96
CA GLY A 40 -8.03 5.56 -18.79
C GLY A 40 -9.00 5.59 -17.61
N THR A 41 -9.35 4.41 -17.11
CA THR A 41 -10.35 4.27 -16.06
C THR A 41 -9.87 4.83 -14.73
N VAL A 42 -10.59 5.79 -14.19
CA VAL A 42 -10.38 6.32 -12.84
C VAL A 42 -11.15 5.46 -11.83
N PHE A 43 -10.46 5.00 -10.79
CA PHE A 43 -11.04 4.14 -9.75
C PHE A 43 -11.17 4.86 -8.42
N ARG A 44 -12.31 4.67 -7.75
CA ARG A 44 -12.45 4.93 -6.32
C ARG A 44 -11.91 3.71 -5.57
N HIS A 45 -10.94 3.93 -4.68
CA HIS A 45 -10.37 2.86 -3.88
C HIS A 45 -10.10 3.28 -2.43
N GLY A 46 -9.99 2.29 -1.55
CA GLY A 46 -9.46 2.48 -0.20
C GLY A 46 -7.95 2.77 -0.24
N SER A 47 -7.46 3.61 0.65
CA SER A 47 -6.05 4.04 0.71
C SER A 47 -5.38 3.71 2.06
N PHE A 48 -5.63 2.50 2.56
CA PHE A 48 -5.00 1.99 3.78
C PHE A 48 -3.53 1.62 3.54
N ILE A 49 -2.70 1.85 4.55
CA ILE A 49 -1.32 1.36 4.61
C ILE A 49 -1.29 0.19 5.59
N TYR A 50 -0.79 -0.97 5.16
CA TYR A 50 -0.66 -2.17 5.99
C TYR A 50 0.77 -2.28 6.51
N ILE A 51 0.93 -2.53 7.82
CA ILE A 51 2.22 -2.86 8.42
C ILE A 51 2.28 -4.38 8.57
N VAL A 52 3.34 -4.97 8.02
CA VAL A 52 3.54 -6.42 7.98
C VAL A 52 4.87 -6.75 8.67
N ASP A 53 4.88 -7.77 9.51
CA ASP A 53 6.09 -8.23 10.19
C ASP A 53 6.99 -9.10 9.27
N PRO A 54 8.21 -9.50 9.72
CA PRO A 54 9.09 -10.35 8.92
C PRO A 54 8.54 -11.75 8.62
N ALA A 55 7.54 -12.23 9.37
CA ALA A 55 6.87 -13.51 9.11
C ALA A 55 5.76 -13.39 8.05
N GLY A 56 5.38 -12.16 7.67
CA GLY A 56 4.33 -11.88 6.69
C GLY A 56 2.96 -11.59 7.31
N GLU A 57 2.89 -11.42 8.64
CA GLU A 57 1.62 -11.18 9.35
C GLU A 57 1.30 -9.69 9.42
N ILE A 58 0.02 -9.35 9.23
CA ILE A 58 -0.46 -7.96 9.36
C ILE A 58 -0.53 -7.61 10.85
N VAL A 59 0.34 -6.69 11.27
CA VAL A 59 0.40 -6.23 12.68
C VAL A 59 -0.31 -4.90 12.91
N SER A 60 -0.64 -4.16 11.83
CA SER A 60 -1.40 -2.91 11.90
C SER A 60 -1.94 -2.49 10.54
N PHE A 61 -2.94 -1.61 10.54
CA PHE A 61 -3.38 -0.86 9.36
C PHE A 61 -3.56 0.61 9.70
N LEU A 62 -3.14 1.50 8.81
CA LEU A 62 -3.20 2.95 9.00
C LEU A 62 -4.23 3.54 8.03
N PRO A 63 -5.28 4.22 8.52
CA PRO A 63 -6.25 4.84 7.66
C PRO A 63 -5.69 6.12 7.02
N PRO A 64 -6.16 6.47 5.81
CA PRO A 64 -5.66 7.61 5.03
C PRO A 64 -5.96 8.98 5.64
N ILE A 65 -6.80 9.03 6.69
CA ILE A 65 -7.13 10.26 7.41
C ILE A 65 -5.99 10.73 8.31
N LEU A 66 -5.00 9.86 8.61
CA LEU A 66 -3.90 10.21 9.48
C LEU A 66 -2.88 11.11 8.77
N PRO A 67 -2.41 12.19 9.41
CA PRO A 67 -1.35 13.00 8.84
C PRO A 67 -0.01 12.22 8.82
N PRO A 68 0.90 12.53 7.89
CA PRO A 68 2.18 11.81 7.78
C PRO A 68 3.00 11.76 9.06
N ALA A 69 3.01 12.84 9.86
CA ALA A 69 3.70 12.87 11.15
C ALA A 69 3.16 11.81 12.14
N ARG A 70 1.84 11.62 12.18
CA ARG A 70 1.21 10.61 13.02
C ARG A 70 1.48 9.19 12.51
N ILE A 71 1.50 9.00 11.19
CA ILE A 71 1.90 7.72 10.57
C ILE A 71 3.33 7.36 10.98
N ALA A 72 4.27 8.30 10.88
CA ALA A 72 5.66 8.07 11.24
C ALA A 72 5.83 7.68 12.73
N GLU A 73 5.13 8.37 13.62
CA GLU A 73 5.11 8.05 15.06
C GLU A 73 4.59 6.63 15.32
N ILE A 74 3.49 6.22 14.67
CA ILE A 74 2.94 4.87 14.83
C ILE A 74 3.94 3.83 14.30
N VAL A 75 4.53 4.05 13.13
CA VAL A 75 5.49 3.12 12.52
C VAL A 75 6.74 2.94 13.40
N GLN A 76 7.19 3.98 14.11
CA GLN A 76 8.32 3.87 15.05
C GLN A 76 8.08 2.85 16.17
N GLY A 77 6.83 2.56 16.54
CA GLY A 77 6.51 1.52 17.53
C GLY A 77 6.73 0.07 17.05
N TYR A 78 7.01 -0.12 15.76
CA TYR A 78 7.22 -1.44 15.14
C TYR A 78 8.64 -1.67 14.61
N LEU A 79 9.54 -0.67 14.76
CA LEU A 79 10.96 -0.77 14.40
C LEU A 79 11.79 -1.21 15.60
#